data_AF-A0A1F5KC74-F1
#
_entry.id   AF-A0A1F5KC74-F1
#
_cell.length_a   1.000
_cell.length_b   1.000
_cell.length_c   1.000
_cell.angle_alpha   90.00
_cell.angle_beta   90.00
_cell.angle_gamma   90.00
#
_symmetry.space_group_name_H-M   'P 1'
#
loop_
_entity.id
_entity.type
_entity.pdbx_description
1 polymer ?
#
loop_
_entity_poly.entity_id
_entity_poly.type
_entity_poly.pdbx_seq_one_letter_code
_entity_poly.pdbx_strand_id
1 'polypeptide(L)'
;MSIWGKFWDWYNKHLLLNTSIAAGLFSLQLVHLYWLTTHVVFLKAFGQSFFNPNDLIQTIIILVDYTEIPALITTSLVYINAHRKKKSIKNLLYLFFLNIQFVHIFWITDEFVLEKLAGHPGGGTILPAWLAWIAIMIDYLELPVIFETFQKLIESMKKRDPKKLSEAFKE
;
A
#
# COMPACT_ATOMS: atom_id res chain seq x y z
N MET A 1 17.35 -20.20 -20.90
CA MET A 1 16.38 -19.72 -19.90
C MET A 1 16.31 -18.21 -19.96
N SER A 2 15.12 -17.63 -20.18
CA SER A 2 14.98 -16.16 -20.30
C SER A 2 15.34 -15.46 -18.97
N ILE A 3 15.80 -14.21 -19.06
CA ILE A 3 16.05 -13.34 -17.89
C ILE A 3 14.83 -13.32 -16.97
N TRP A 4 13.64 -13.31 -17.58
CA TRP A 4 12.38 -13.29 -16.84
C TRP A 4 12.15 -14.56 -16.01
N GLY A 5 12.47 -15.74 -16.58
CA GLY A 5 12.39 -17.01 -15.85
C GLY A 5 13.34 -17.05 -14.65
N LYS A 6 14.58 -16.60 -14.81
CA LYS A 6 15.58 -16.57 -13.73
C LYS A 6 15.14 -15.71 -12.54
N PHE A 7 14.55 -14.54 -12.80
CA PHE A 7 14.02 -13.70 -11.74
C PHE A 7 12.94 -14.42 -10.95
N TRP A 8 11.97 -15.05 -11.63
CA TRP A 8 10.86 -15.69 -10.93
C TRP A 8 11.30 -16.91 -10.12
N ASP A 9 12.29 -17.64 -10.59
CA ASP A 9 12.89 -18.74 -9.84
C ASP A 9 13.60 -18.23 -8.57
N TRP A 10 14.37 -17.14 -8.68
CA TRP A 10 14.96 -16.47 -7.51
C TRP A 10 13.89 -15.94 -6.56
N TYR A 11 12.83 -15.31 -7.09
CA TYR A 11 11.74 -14.74 -6.30
C TYR A 11 10.98 -15.84 -5.54
N ASN A 12 10.75 -16.98 -6.20
CA ASN A 12 10.10 -18.14 -5.58
C ASN A 12 10.99 -18.81 -4.53
N LYS A 13 12.30 -18.86 -4.74
CA LYS A 13 13.26 -19.35 -3.74
C LYS A 13 13.26 -18.50 -2.47
N HIS A 14 13.01 -17.20 -2.59
CA HIS A 14 12.96 -16.24 -1.47
C HIS A 14 11.54 -15.78 -1.15
N LEU A 15 10.52 -16.57 -1.49
CA LEU A 15 9.12 -16.15 -1.40
C LEU A 15 8.72 -15.72 0.02
N LEU A 16 9.18 -16.45 1.05
CA LEU A 16 8.91 -16.10 2.43
C LEU A 16 9.48 -14.72 2.77
N LEU A 17 10.75 -14.48 2.46
CA LEU A 17 11.40 -13.19 2.69
C LEU A 17 10.70 -12.05 1.92
N ASN A 18 10.42 -12.26 0.64
CA ASN A 18 9.75 -11.26 -0.20
C ASN A 18 8.34 -10.94 0.32
N THR A 19 7.58 -11.96 0.76
CA THR A 19 6.25 -11.77 1.34
C THR A 19 6.33 -11.11 2.72
N SER A 20 7.34 -11.43 3.54
CA SER A 20 7.60 -10.76 4.82
C SER A 20 7.91 -9.27 4.63
N ILE A 21 8.77 -8.94 3.68
CA ILE A 21 9.13 -7.55 3.37
C ILE A 21 7.88 -6.79 2.88
N ALA A 22 7.13 -7.35 1.94
CA ALA A 22 5.90 -6.75 1.45
C ALA A 22 4.89 -6.53 2.58
N ALA A 23 4.61 -7.56 3.39
CA ALA A 23 3.67 -7.45 4.51
C ALA A 23 4.13 -6.43 5.55
N GLY A 24 5.42 -6.40 5.88
CA GLY A 24 5.98 -5.44 6.83
C GLY A 24 5.87 -4.01 6.33
N LEU A 25 6.36 -3.74 5.11
CA LEU A 25 6.30 -2.41 4.51
C LEU A 25 4.86 -1.93 4.30
N PHE A 26 3.97 -2.81 3.84
CA PHE A 26 2.58 -2.44 3.59
C PHE A 26 1.78 -2.29 4.89
N SER A 27 2.17 -2.97 5.98
CA SER A 27 1.57 -2.73 7.29
C SER A 27 1.97 -1.37 7.89
N LEU A 28 3.09 -0.77 7.46
CA LEU A 28 3.44 0.59 7.88
C LEU A 28 2.41 1.61 7.40
N GLN A 29 1.67 1.32 6.32
CA GLN A 29 0.57 2.17 5.84
C GLN A 29 -0.58 2.29 6.85
N LEU A 30 -0.68 1.37 7.83
CA LEU A 30 -1.62 1.54 8.94
C LEU A 30 -1.33 2.78 9.78
N VAL A 31 -0.06 3.22 9.85
CA VAL A 31 0.33 4.46 10.52
C VAL A 31 -0.23 5.66 9.75
N HIS A 32 -0.07 5.66 8.41
CA HIS A 32 -0.65 6.67 7.53
C HIS A 32 -2.16 6.75 7.71
N LEU A 33 -2.86 5.62 7.59
CA LEU A 33 -4.31 5.54 7.71
C LEU A 33 -4.81 5.97 9.10
N TYR A 34 -4.09 5.61 10.15
CA TYR A 34 -4.41 6.07 11.52
C TYR A 34 -4.29 7.59 11.64
N TRP A 35 -3.22 8.18 11.11
CA TRP A 35 -3.04 9.63 11.11
C TRP A 35 -4.12 10.34 10.28
N LEU A 36 -4.39 9.85 9.06
CA LEU A 36 -5.45 10.36 8.18
C LEU A 36 -6.80 10.37 8.89
N THR A 37 -7.13 9.31 9.60
CA THR A 37 -8.38 9.18 10.35
C THR A 37 -8.45 10.15 11.52
N THR A 38 -7.43 10.13 12.37
CA THR A 38 -7.45 10.84 13.65
C THR A 38 -7.25 12.34 13.53
N HIS A 39 -6.55 12.76 12.49
CA HIS A 39 -6.29 14.17 12.21
C HIS A 39 -7.19 14.70 11.08
N VAL A 40 -7.14 14.13 9.87
CA VAL A 40 -7.79 14.75 8.69
C VAL A 40 -9.30 14.52 8.71
N VAL A 41 -9.72 13.26 8.86
CA VAL A 41 -11.15 12.89 8.84
C VAL A 41 -11.88 13.51 10.02
N PHE A 42 -11.35 13.38 11.24
CA PHE A 42 -12.01 13.95 12.41
C PHE A 42 -12.02 15.48 12.44
N LEU A 43 -10.94 16.13 11.98
CA LEU A 43 -10.95 17.59 11.86
C LEU A 43 -12.04 18.05 10.88
N LYS A 44 -12.20 17.37 9.73
CA LYS A 44 -13.25 17.73 8.75
C LYS A 44 -14.67 17.34 9.18
N ALA A 45 -14.83 16.23 9.91
CA ALA A 45 -16.15 15.73 10.30
C ALA A 45 -16.69 16.37 11.59
N PHE A 46 -15.81 16.65 12.56
CA PHE A 46 -16.18 17.10 13.91
C PHE A 46 -15.55 18.45 14.31
N GLY A 47 -14.70 19.03 13.46
CA GLY A 47 -13.99 20.28 13.78
C GLY A 47 -12.91 20.12 14.85
N GLN A 48 -12.56 18.89 15.22
CA GLN A 48 -11.59 18.58 16.28
C GLN A 48 -10.60 17.52 15.80
N SER A 49 -9.32 17.74 16.04
CA SER A 49 -8.30 16.70 15.87
C SER A 49 -8.12 15.97 17.20
N PHE A 50 -8.22 14.64 17.17
CA PHE A 50 -7.97 13.81 18.35
C PHE A 50 -6.50 13.43 18.51
N PHE A 51 -5.67 13.76 17.51
CA PHE A 51 -4.24 13.47 17.51
C PHE A 51 -3.47 14.66 16.95
N ASN A 52 -2.70 15.33 17.80
CA ASN A 52 -1.84 16.45 17.42
C ASN A 52 -0.36 16.03 17.59
N PRO A 53 0.26 15.42 16.56
CA PRO A 53 1.64 14.96 16.66
C PRO A 53 2.59 16.15 16.80
N ASN A 54 3.61 16.01 17.64
CA ASN A 54 4.71 16.97 17.65
C ASN A 54 5.57 16.86 16.38
N ASP A 55 6.46 17.82 16.15
CA ASP A 55 7.30 17.89 14.94
C ASP A 55 8.12 16.60 14.69
N LEU A 56 8.58 15.94 15.77
CA LEU A 56 9.31 14.67 15.67
C LEU A 56 8.42 13.53 15.17
N ILE A 57 7.21 13.37 15.72
CA ILE A 57 6.27 12.34 15.29
C ILE A 57 5.81 12.62 13.86
N GLN A 58 5.55 13.88 13.51
CA GLN A 58 5.20 14.27 12.14
C GLN A 58 6.31 13.90 11.14
N THR A 59 7.57 14.14 11.50
CA THR A 59 8.72 13.73 10.68
C THR A 59 8.78 12.21 10.50
N ILE A 60 8.51 11.44 11.55
CA ILE A 60 8.46 9.97 11.47
C ILE A 60 7.33 9.50 10.56
N ILE A 61 6.14 10.09 10.66
CA ILE A 61 5.00 9.74 9.79
C ILE A 61 5.34 10.01 8.33
N ILE A 62 5.92 11.18 8.02
CA ILE A 62 6.36 11.51 6.67
C ILE A 62 7.38 10.49 6.14
N LEU A 63 8.35 10.09 6.96
CA LEU A 63 9.33 9.06 6.58
C LEU A 63 8.67 7.70 6.31
N VAL A 64 7.65 7.35 7.08
CA VAL A 64 6.86 6.13 6.87
C VAL A 64 6.08 6.21 5.54
N ASP A 65 5.46 7.35 5.23
CA ASP A 65 4.74 7.55 3.97
C ASP A 65 5.68 7.42 2.76
N TYR A 66 6.95 7.86 2.85
CA TYR A 66 7.93 7.60 1.78
C TYR A 66 8.19 6.11 1.51
N THR A 67 7.83 5.21 2.43
CA THR A 67 7.91 3.76 2.21
C THR A 67 6.74 3.19 1.43
N GLU A 68 5.69 3.98 1.17
CA GLU A 68 4.50 3.61 0.41
C GLU A 68 4.84 3.09 -1.00
N ILE A 69 5.68 3.80 -1.76
CA ILE A 69 6.06 3.34 -3.11
C ILE A 69 6.76 1.97 -3.07
N PRO A 70 7.82 1.75 -2.26
CA PRO A 70 8.38 0.41 -2.05
C PRO A 70 7.35 -0.63 -1.60
N ALA A 71 6.41 -0.26 -0.72
CA ALA A 71 5.37 -1.16 -0.22
C ALA A 71 4.41 -1.59 -1.35
N LEU A 72 3.95 -0.66 -2.19
CA LEU A 72 3.09 -0.95 -3.33
C LEU A 72 3.80 -1.82 -4.36
N ILE A 73 5.06 -1.55 -4.69
CA ILE A 73 5.84 -2.35 -5.64
C ILE A 73 6.01 -3.78 -5.12
N THR A 74 6.49 -3.94 -3.89
CA THR A 74 6.76 -5.26 -3.31
C THR A 74 5.48 -6.08 -3.17
N THR A 75 4.38 -5.46 -2.73
CA THR A 75 3.07 -6.11 -2.62
C THR A 75 2.49 -6.46 -3.99
N SER A 76 2.65 -5.59 -4.98
CA SER A 76 2.28 -5.89 -6.38
C SER A 76 3.01 -7.12 -6.90
N LEU A 77 4.32 -7.25 -6.64
CA LEU A 77 5.09 -8.44 -7.05
C LEU A 77 4.57 -9.72 -6.38
N VAL A 78 4.15 -9.65 -5.11
CA VAL A 78 3.54 -10.80 -4.40
C VAL A 78 2.26 -11.24 -5.13
N TYR A 79 1.36 -10.31 -5.44
CA TYR A 79 0.10 -10.64 -6.11
C TYR A 79 0.27 -11.03 -7.58
N ILE A 80 1.22 -10.44 -8.31
CA ILE A 80 1.60 -10.87 -9.66
C ILE A 80 2.11 -12.31 -9.61
N ASN A 81 3.01 -12.63 -8.68
CA ASN A 81 3.51 -14.00 -8.54
C ASN A 81 2.40 -14.98 -8.18
N ALA A 82 1.52 -14.61 -7.24
CA ALA A 82 0.39 -15.42 -6.84
C ALA A 82 -0.57 -15.68 -8.01
N HIS A 83 -0.89 -14.65 -8.80
CA HIS A 83 -1.75 -14.76 -9.98
C HIS A 83 -1.11 -15.60 -11.11
N ARG A 84 0.21 -15.46 -11.32
CA ARG A 84 0.95 -16.27 -12.29
C ARG A 84 0.95 -17.76 -11.94
N LYS A 85 1.04 -18.11 -10.66
CA LYS A 85 0.95 -19.50 -10.18
C LYS A 85 -0.47 -20.04 -10.25
N LYS A 86 -1.44 -19.24 -9.82
CA LYS A 86 -2.86 -19.58 -9.87
C LYS A 86 -3.68 -18.35 -10.20
N LYS A 87 -4.38 -18.43 -11.34
CA LYS A 87 -5.33 -17.40 -11.74
C LYS A 87 -6.41 -17.29 -10.67
N SER A 88 -6.46 -16.13 -10.02
CA SER A 88 -7.46 -15.80 -9.01
C SER A 88 -7.94 -14.38 -9.27
N ILE A 89 -9.27 -14.23 -9.35
CA ILE A 89 -9.92 -12.94 -9.51
C ILE A 89 -9.65 -12.04 -8.30
N LYS A 90 -9.53 -12.64 -7.10
CA LYS A 90 -9.19 -11.93 -5.87
C LYS A 90 -7.81 -11.28 -5.97
N ASN A 91 -6.81 -12.00 -6.51
CA ASN A 91 -5.48 -11.43 -6.75
C ASN A 91 -5.50 -10.30 -7.79
N LEU A 92 -6.36 -10.39 -8.82
CA LEU A 92 -6.53 -9.30 -9.79
C LEU A 92 -7.21 -8.08 -9.18
N LEU A 93 -8.22 -8.28 -8.33
CA LEU A 93 -8.90 -7.21 -7.61
C LEU A 93 -7.93 -6.45 -6.70
N TYR A 94 -7.06 -7.16 -5.96
CA TYR A 94 -6.06 -6.50 -5.14
C TYR A 94 -4.95 -5.83 -5.94
N LEU A 95 -4.54 -6.40 -7.09
CA LEU A 95 -3.68 -5.67 -8.02
C LEU A 95 -4.36 -4.39 -8.52
N PHE A 96 -5.65 -4.45 -8.82
CA PHE A 96 -6.40 -3.26 -9.22
C PHE A 96 -6.43 -2.21 -8.11
N PHE A 97 -6.68 -2.58 -6.84
CA PHE A 97 -6.59 -1.65 -5.71
C PHE A 97 -5.20 -1.03 -5.58
N LEU A 98 -4.12 -1.83 -5.66
CA LEU A 98 -2.74 -1.33 -5.62
C LEU A 98 -2.43 -0.36 -6.78
N ASN A 99 -3.00 -0.59 -7.97
CA ASN A 99 -2.82 0.32 -9.10
C ASN A 99 -3.62 1.62 -8.91
N ILE A 100 -4.80 1.57 -8.27
CA ILE A 100 -5.53 2.78 -7.88
C ILE A 100 -4.69 3.59 -6.88
N GLN A 101 -4.01 2.95 -5.92
CA GLN A 101 -3.10 3.66 -5.00
C GLN A 101 -1.98 4.37 -5.74
N PHE A 102 -1.34 3.70 -6.71
CA PHE A 102 -0.34 4.34 -7.56
C PHE A 102 -0.86 5.60 -8.24
N VAL A 103 -2.04 5.51 -8.85
CA VAL A 103 -2.68 6.66 -9.51
C VAL A 103 -3.00 7.75 -8.49
N HIS A 104 -3.47 7.39 -7.30
CA HIS A 104 -3.76 8.32 -6.22
C HIS A 104 -2.52 9.09 -5.75
N ILE A 105 -1.37 8.42 -5.56
CA ILE A 105 -0.10 9.08 -5.22
C ILE A 105 0.28 10.11 -6.29
N PHE A 106 0.24 9.71 -7.57
CA PHE A 106 0.59 10.61 -8.67
C PHE A 106 -0.36 11.80 -8.74
N TRP A 107 -1.65 11.54 -8.55
CA TRP A 107 -2.67 12.56 -8.54
C TRP A 107 -2.37 13.62 -7.49
N ILE A 108 -2.30 13.23 -6.20
CA ILE A 108 -2.02 14.16 -5.10
C ILE A 108 -0.68 14.88 -5.30
N THR A 109 0.36 14.18 -5.77
CA THR A 109 1.67 14.78 -6.00
C THR A 109 1.62 15.85 -7.08
N ASP A 110 0.88 15.64 -8.17
CA ASP A 110 0.72 16.62 -9.25
C ASP A 110 0.05 17.89 -8.74
N GLU A 111 -0.96 17.81 -7.88
CA GLU A 111 -1.56 19.01 -7.29
C GLU A 111 -0.57 19.82 -6.43
N PHE A 112 0.22 19.13 -5.59
CA PHE A 112 1.24 19.80 -4.77
C PHE A 112 2.34 20.43 -5.62
N VAL A 113 2.73 19.78 -6.73
CA VAL A 113 3.72 20.31 -7.68
C VAL A 113 3.15 21.54 -8.40
N LEU A 114 1.90 21.49 -8.85
CA LEU A 114 1.22 22.62 -9.50
C LEU A 114 1.08 23.82 -8.55
N GLU A 115 0.75 23.61 -7.28
CA GLU A 115 0.66 24.70 -6.28
C GLU A 115 2.02 25.39 -6.08
N LYS A 116 3.10 24.61 -5.93
CA LYS A 116 4.46 25.14 -5.75
C LYS A 116 5.00 25.83 -6.99
N LEU A 117 4.72 25.31 -8.20
CA LEU A 117 5.17 25.89 -9.47
C LEU A 117 4.34 27.13 -9.87
N ALA A 118 3.06 27.18 -9.52
CA ALA A 118 2.17 28.32 -9.77
C ALA A 118 2.42 29.50 -8.81
N GLY A 119 3.36 29.38 -7.87
CA GLY A 119 3.85 30.51 -7.06
C GLY A 119 2.85 31.09 -6.07
N HIS A 120 1.86 30.32 -5.61
CA HIS A 120 0.92 30.71 -4.56
C HIS A 120 1.21 29.93 -3.27
N PRO A 121 2.08 30.42 -2.35
CA PRO A 121 2.54 29.68 -1.17
C PRO A 121 1.50 29.56 -0.04
N GLY A 122 0.21 29.55 -0.36
CA GLY A 122 -0.89 29.56 0.60
C GLY A 122 -2.29 29.56 -0.03
N GLY A 123 -2.40 29.32 -1.35
CA GLY A 123 -3.68 29.09 -2.01
C GLY A 123 -4.03 27.62 -1.83
N GLY A 124 -4.70 27.28 -0.72
CA GLY A 124 -5.02 25.90 -0.36
C GLY A 124 -5.51 25.08 -1.55
N THR A 125 -5.03 23.84 -1.63
CA THR A 125 -5.33 22.82 -2.64
C THR A 125 -6.73 23.02 -3.22
N ILE A 126 -6.82 23.40 -4.50
CA ILE A 126 -8.09 23.62 -5.24
C ILE A 126 -8.72 22.26 -5.61
N LEU A 127 -8.68 21.29 -4.69
CA LEU A 127 -9.41 20.05 -4.85
C LEU A 127 -10.82 20.30 -4.31
N PRO A 128 -11.86 20.13 -5.14
CA PRO A 128 -13.22 20.11 -4.65
C PRO A 128 -13.35 19.19 -3.44
N ALA A 129 -14.08 19.60 -2.41
CA ALA A 129 -14.14 18.86 -1.14
C ALA A 129 -14.57 17.39 -1.32
N TRP A 130 -15.43 17.11 -2.30
CA TRP A 130 -15.86 15.74 -2.64
C TRP A 130 -14.70 14.86 -3.15
N LEU A 131 -13.72 15.45 -3.83
CA LEU A 131 -12.58 14.77 -4.41
C LEU A 131 -11.59 14.33 -3.32
N ALA A 132 -11.41 15.15 -2.29
CA ALA A 132 -10.63 14.78 -1.11
C ALA A 132 -11.24 13.59 -0.35
N TRP A 133 -12.58 13.46 -0.32
CA TRP A 133 -13.23 12.28 0.25
C TRP A 133 -12.99 11.02 -0.59
N ILE A 134 -12.98 11.14 -1.92
CA ILE A 134 -12.60 10.02 -2.80
C ILE A 134 -11.15 9.60 -2.55
N ALA A 135 -10.24 10.57 -2.41
CA ALA A 135 -8.84 10.33 -2.08
C ALA A 135 -8.71 9.51 -0.79
N ILE A 136 -9.38 9.94 0.29
CA ILE A 136 -9.44 9.19 1.55
C ILE A 136 -10.03 7.79 1.34
N MET A 137 -11.14 7.65 0.60
CA MET A 137 -11.73 6.34 0.35
C MET A 137 -10.77 5.39 -0.37
N ILE A 138 -9.93 5.91 -1.26
CA ILE A 138 -8.88 5.15 -1.93
C ILE A 138 -7.88 4.63 -0.89
N ASP A 139 -7.35 5.45 0.01
CA ASP A 139 -6.42 5.00 1.08
C ASP A 139 -7.02 3.84 1.91
N TYR A 140 -8.32 3.91 2.21
CA TYR A 140 -9.00 2.84 2.95
C TYR A 140 -9.12 1.51 2.17
N LEU A 141 -8.99 1.51 0.85
CA LEU A 141 -8.93 0.27 0.05
C LEU A 141 -7.65 -0.53 0.29
N GLU A 142 -6.65 0.04 0.95
CA GLU A 142 -5.44 -0.68 1.34
C GLU A 142 -5.71 -1.71 2.44
N LEU A 143 -6.62 -1.43 3.37
CA LEU A 143 -6.94 -2.32 4.50
C LEU A 143 -7.19 -3.78 4.10
N PRO A 144 -8.09 -4.10 3.14
CA PRO A 144 -8.30 -5.49 2.73
C PRO A 144 -7.04 -6.11 2.11
N VAL A 145 -6.20 -5.31 1.45
CA VAL A 145 -4.94 -5.77 0.83
C VAL A 145 -3.88 -6.03 1.89
N ILE A 146 -3.78 -5.17 2.93
CA ILE A 146 -2.88 -5.35 4.09
C ILE A 146 -3.22 -6.65 4.80
N PHE A 147 -4.51 -6.82 5.15
CA PHE A 147 -4.98 -7.99 5.86
C PHE A 147 -4.66 -9.29 5.10
N GLU A 148 -4.99 -9.35 3.80
CA GLU A 148 -4.70 -10.51 2.98
C GLU A 148 -3.18 -10.78 2.86
N THR A 149 -2.37 -9.74 2.67
CA THR A 149 -0.91 -9.89 2.54
C THR A 149 -0.31 -10.45 3.82
N PHE A 150 -0.81 -10.01 4.98
CA PHE A 150 -0.42 -10.56 6.28
C PHE A 150 -0.88 -12.00 6.47
N GLN A 151 -2.11 -12.35 6.04
CA GLN A 151 -2.58 -13.74 6.05
C GLN A 151 -1.69 -14.64 5.18
N LYS A 152 -1.33 -14.21 3.97
CA LYS A 152 -0.40 -14.94 3.09
C LYS A 152 0.97 -15.15 3.73
N LEU A 153 1.47 -14.17 4.50
CA LEU A 153 2.69 -14.31 5.29
C LEU A 153 2.52 -15.41 6.35
N ILE A 154 1.47 -15.35 7.16
CA ILE A 154 1.19 -16.35 8.21
C ILE A 154 1.09 -17.76 7.59
N GLU A 155 0.39 -17.90 6.47
CA GLU A 155 0.29 -19.17 5.76
C GLU A 155 1.64 -19.66 5.24
N SER A 156 2.47 -18.77 4.69
CA SER A 156 3.81 -19.10 4.21
C SER A 156 4.74 -19.53 5.36
N MET A 157 4.56 -18.95 6.55
CA MET A 157 5.29 -19.35 7.76
C MET A 157 4.82 -20.70 8.31
N LYS A 158 3.50 -20.95 8.32
CA LYS A 158 2.90 -22.22 8.77
C LYS A 158 3.28 -23.38 7.85
N LYS A 159 3.49 -23.13 6.55
CA LYS A 159 3.83 -24.13 5.53
C LYS A 159 5.34 -24.34 5.35
N ARG A 160 6.13 -24.33 6.43
CA ARG A 160 7.59 -24.61 6.46
C ARG A 160 7.96 -26.07 6.11
N ASP A 161 7.11 -26.75 5.34
CA ASP A 161 7.34 -28.05 4.72
C ASP A 161 7.21 -27.88 3.17
N PRO A 162 8.32 -27.94 2.40
CA PRO A 162 8.39 -27.46 1.02
C PRO A 162 7.46 -28.17 0.01
N LYS A 163 6.85 -29.32 0.36
CA LYS A 163 5.87 -30.01 -0.51
C LYS A 163 4.50 -29.31 -0.57
N LYS A 164 4.05 -28.69 0.53
CA LYS A 164 2.71 -28.07 0.65
C LYS A 164 2.60 -26.71 -0.03
N LEU A 165 3.73 -26.12 -0.42
CA LEU A 165 3.79 -24.87 -1.18
C LEU A 165 3.29 -25.01 -2.63
N SER A 166 3.30 -26.22 -3.20
CA SER A 166 2.67 -26.47 -4.51
C SER A 166 1.17 -26.72 -4.42
N GLU A 167 0.67 -27.10 -3.25
CA GLU A 167 -0.73 -27.48 -3.00
C GLU A 167 -1.55 -26.30 -2.47
N ALA A 168 -0.94 -25.42 -1.67
CA ALA A 168 -1.52 -24.17 -1.20
C ALA A 168 -1.93 -23.19 -2.31
N PHE A 169 -1.24 -23.26 -3.45
CA PHE A 169 -1.58 -22.49 -4.64
C PHE A 169 -2.44 -23.31 -5.62
N LYS A 170 -2.95 -24.49 -5.22
CA LYS A 170 -3.91 -25.29 -5.98
C LYS A 170 -5.35 -25.16 -5.44
N GLU A 171 -5.54 -24.91 -4.16
CA GLU A 171 -6.85 -24.61 -3.52
C GLU A 171 -7.28 -23.15 -3.66
#